data_AF-A0A292RF92-F1
#
_entry.id   AF-A0A292RF92-F1
#
_cell.length_a   1.000
_cell.length_b   1.000
_cell.length_c   1.000
_cell.angle_alpha   90.00
_cell.angle_beta   90.00
_cell.angle_gamma   90.00
#
_symmetry.space_group_name_H-M   'P 1'
#
loop_
_entity.id
_entity.type
_entity.pdbx_description
1 polymer ?
#
loop_
_entity_poly.entity_id
_entity_poly.type
_entity_poly.pdbx_seq_one_letter_code
_entity_poly.pdbx_strand_id
1 'polypeptide(L)'
;MKKAIFIVAILFVAVISTACINNIAVQELNNAAETSMANGDYDAAIKKLEASLDLDCNMYETYYNLGVAYIESRQFSKAVNVLEKSIKLNSKYPESYYSLGVAQESLADELSDSNSQDDKAKNTDGIVKTNYSTSLSEDDKETMVENYHAAILNYNKYIDMKNSDSRKEELTSHIKDIEKVLEKLEY
;
A
#
# COMPACT_ATOMS: atom_id res chain seq x y z
N MET A 1 -42.46 32.21 -8.10
CA MET A 1 -42.42 31.04 -7.19
C MET A 1 -42.50 29.70 -7.93
N LYS A 2 -43.55 29.39 -8.72
CA LYS A 2 -43.67 28.10 -9.45
C LYS A 2 -42.50 27.77 -10.39
N LYS A 3 -41.98 28.76 -11.14
CA LYS A 3 -40.80 28.58 -12.02
C LYS A 3 -39.50 28.30 -11.26
N ALA A 4 -39.33 28.88 -10.07
CA ALA A 4 -38.15 28.65 -9.24
C ALA A 4 -38.16 27.24 -8.60
N ILE A 5 -39.33 26.77 -8.14
CA ILE A 5 -39.52 25.41 -7.62
C ILE A 5 -39.23 24.37 -8.72
N PHE A 6 -39.64 24.64 -9.96
CA PHE A 6 -39.38 23.76 -11.10
C PHE A 6 -37.89 23.66 -11.45
N ILE A 7 -37.16 24.77 -11.44
CA ILE A 7 -35.71 24.79 -11.69
C ILE A 7 -34.96 24.06 -10.56
N VAL A 8 -35.33 24.27 -9.30
CA VAL A 8 -34.74 23.56 -8.16
C VAL A 8 -34.97 22.06 -8.26
N ALA A 9 -36.17 21.62 -8.67
CA ALA A 9 -36.46 20.20 -8.89
C ALA A 9 -35.61 19.58 -10.01
N ILE A 10 -35.42 20.28 -11.13
CA ILE A 10 -34.57 19.81 -12.24
C ILE A 10 -33.11 19.68 -11.79
N LEU A 11 -32.57 20.69 -11.09
CA LEU A 11 -31.19 20.65 -10.60
C LEU A 11 -31.00 19.52 -9.58
N PHE A 12 -31.96 19.30 -8.69
CA PHE A 12 -31.90 18.21 -7.71
C PHE A 12 -31.94 16.84 -8.38
N VAL A 13 -32.80 16.63 -9.38
CA VAL A 13 -32.85 15.39 -10.16
C VAL A 13 -31.56 15.17 -10.95
N ALA A 14 -30.97 16.23 -11.52
CA ALA A 14 -29.70 16.15 -12.24
C ALA A 14 -28.52 15.81 -11.32
N VAL A 15 -28.47 16.37 -10.11
CA VAL A 15 -27.43 16.03 -9.12
C VAL A 15 -27.56 14.59 -8.64
N ILE A 16 -28.79 14.13 -8.37
CA ILE A 16 -29.04 12.73 -7.99
C ILE A 16 -28.66 11.78 -9.12
N SER A 17 -29.03 12.09 -10.37
CA SER A 17 -28.69 11.20 -11.49
C SER A 17 -27.18 11.12 -11.71
N THR A 18 -26.44 12.23 -11.60
CA THR A 18 -24.97 12.19 -11.69
C THR A 18 -24.33 11.43 -10.53
N ALA A 19 -24.83 11.59 -9.30
CA ALA A 19 -24.32 10.86 -8.15
C ALA A 19 -24.61 9.35 -8.24
N CYS A 20 -25.79 8.96 -8.71
CA CYS A 20 -26.16 7.56 -8.92
C CYS A 20 -25.36 6.91 -10.06
N ILE A 21 -25.10 7.62 -11.16
CA ILE A 21 -24.30 7.12 -12.28
C ILE A 21 -22.85 6.90 -11.87
N ASN A 22 -22.26 7.86 -11.14
CA ASN A 22 -20.87 7.72 -10.66
C ASN A 22 -20.73 6.53 -9.70
N ASN A 23 -21.70 6.30 -8.81
CA ASN A 23 -21.65 5.19 -7.86
C ASN A 23 -21.69 3.80 -8.55
N ILE A 24 -22.51 3.61 -9.58
CA ILE A 24 -22.56 2.34 -10.32
C ILE A 24 -21.23 2.07 -11.05
N ALA A 25 -20.68 3.06 -11.75
CA ALA A 25 -19.43 2.92 -12.50
C ALA A 25 -18.24 2.63 -11.56
N VAL A 26 -18.19 3.29 -10.40
CA VAL A 26 -17.20 3.05 -9.35
C VAL A 26 -17.26 1.61 -8.83
N GLN A 27 -18.46 1.11 -8.53
CA GLN A 27 -18.63 -0.28 -8.09
C GLN A 27 -18.22 -1.29 -9.17
N GLU A 28 -18.56 -1.04 -10.43
CA GLU A 28 -18.17 -1.89 -11.55
C GLU A 28 -16.65 -1.96 -11.70
N LEU A 29 -15.97 -0.81 -11.64
CA LEU A 29 -14.51 -0.74 -11.70
C LEU A 29 -13.84 -1.46 -10.52
N ASN A 30 -14.36 -1.31 -9.29
CA ASN A 30 -13.84 -1.99 -8.12
C ASN A 30 -14.02 -3.53 -8.23
N ASN A 31 -15.20 -4.01 -8.64
CA ASN A 31 -15.45 -5.45 -8.81
C ASN A 31 -14.56 -6.06 -9.92
N ALA A 32 -14.38 -5.32 -11.01
CA ALA A 32 -13.51 -5.74 -12.10
C ALA A 32 -12.03 -5.71 -11.69
N ALA A 33 -11.63 -4.79 -10.80
CA ALA A 33 -10.30 -4.80 -10.21
C ALA A 33 -10.08 -6.01 -9.29
N GLU A 34 -11.04 -6.34 -8.42
CA GLU A 34 -10.99 -7.53 -7.57
C GLU A 34 -10.85 -8.81 -8.41
N THR A 35 -11.58 -8.89 -9.53
CA THR A 35 -11.45 -10.02 -10.47
C THR A 35 -10.03 -10.07 -11.09
N SER A 36 -9.48 -8.92 -11.48
CA SER A 36 -8.10 -8.85 -11.96
C SER A 36 -7.08 -9.26 -10.89
N MET A 37 -7.25 -8.83 -9.64
CA MET A 37 -6.41 -9.24 -8.52
C MET A 37 -6.49 -10.75 -8.26
N ALA A 38 -7.69 -11.33 -8.30
CA ALA A 38 -7.88 -12.77 -8.13
C ALA A 38 -7.20 -13.61 -9.23
N ASN A 39 -7.02 -13.01 -10.42
CA ASN A 39 -6.30 -13.62 -11.54
C ASN A 39 -4.78 -13.34 -11.51
N GLY A 40 -4.29 -12.57 -10.54
CA GLY A 40 -2.89 -12.10 -10.46
C GLY A 40 -2.52 -11.02 -11.49
N ASP A 41 -3.51 -10.45 -12.20
CA ASP A 41 -3.30 -9.36 -13.15
C ASP A 41 -3.36 -8.00 -12.43
N TYR A 42 -2.31 -7.73 -11.65
CA TYR A 42 -2.24 -6.56 -10.79
C TYR A 42 -2.14 -5.24 -11.59
N ASP A 43 -1.51 -5.24 -12.76
CA ASP A 43 -1.48 -4.06 -13.64
C ASP A 43 -2.88 -3.67 -14.13
N ALA A 44 -3.70 -4.66 -14.50
CA ALA A 44 -5.08 -4.39 -14.90
C ALA A 44 -5.97 -4.03 -13.70
N ALA A 45 -5.66 -4.51 -12.49
CA ALA A 45 -6.35 -4.09 -11.27
C ALA A 45 -6.04 -2.62 -10.94
N ILE A 46 -4.77 -2.24 -10.94
CA ILE A 46 -4.30 -0.86 -10.69
C ILE A 46 -5.02 0.13 -11.59
N LYS A 47 -5.03 -0.10 -12.91
CA LYS A 47 -5.69 0.79 -13.88
C LYS A 47 -7.18 1.00 -13.57
N LYS A 48 -7.89 -0.06 -13.14
CA LYS A 48 -9.32 0.02 -12.83
C LYS A 48 -9.56 0.75 -11.51
N LEU A 49 -8.71 0.52 -10.51
CA LEU A 49 -8.79 1.20 -9.22
C LEU A 49 -8.45 2.69 -9.35
N GLU A 50 -7.47 3.05 -10.17
CA GLU A 50 -7.16 4.45 -10.50
C GLU A 50 -8.34 5.12 -11.21
N ALA A 51 -8.93 4.47 -12.22
CA ALA A 51 -10.13 4.98 -12.88
C ALA A 51 -11.32 5.11 -11.92
N SER A 52 -11.42 4.22 -10.92
CA SER A 52 -12.46 4.29 -9.88
C SER A 52 -12.26 5.54 -9.00
N LEU A 53 -11.01 5.83 -8.61
CA LEU A 53 -10.66 7.03 -7.83
C LEU A 53 -10.81 8.33 -8.61
N ASP A 54 -10.67 8.30 -9.95
CA ASP A 54 -10.97 9.46 -10.81
C ASP A 54 -12.47 9.82 -10.79
N LEU A 55 -13.34 8.84 -10.53
CA LEU A 55 -14.80 9.03 -10.41
C LEU A 55 -15.23 9.38 -8.98
N ASP A 56 -14.67 8.69 -7.97
CA ASP A 56 -14.88 8.99 -6.55
C ASP A 56 -13.62 8.75 -5.72
N CYS A 57 -13.02 9.84 -5.24
CA CYS A 57 -11.78 9.81 -4.47
C CYS A 57 -11.98 9.68 -2.96
N ASN A 58 -13.20 9.40 -2.46
CA ASN A 58 -13.50 9.30 -1.02
C ASN A 58 -13.76 7.87 -0.54
N MET A 59 -13.45 6.85 -1.35
CA MET A 59 -13.64 5.44 -1.00
C MET A 59 -12.38 4.82 -0.43
N TYR A 60 -12.37 4.53 0.87
CA TYR A 60 -11.19 3.95 1.52
C TYR A 60 -10.90 2.53 0.98
N GLU A 61 -11.93 1.76 0.63
CA GLU A 61 -11.81 0.40 0.08
C GLU A 61 -11.04 0.40 -1.24
N THR A 62 -11.28 1.41 -2.10
CA THR A 62 -10.56 1.54 -3.37
C THR A 62 -9.09 1.87 -3.14
N TYR A 63 -8.77 2.78 -2.21
CA TYR A 63 -7.37 3.05 -1.85
C TYR A 63 -6.68 1.83 -1.22
N TYR A 64 -7.39 1.08 -0.37
CA TYR A 64 -6.90 -0.15 0.23
C TYR A 64 -6.58 -1.20 -0.84
N ASN A 65 -7.53 -1.52 -1.73
CA ASN A 65 -7.33 -2.48 -2.81
C ASN A 65 -6.21 -2.04 -3.77
N LEU A 66 -6.08 -0.73 -4.02
CA LEU A 66 -4.98 -0.18 -4.81
C LEU A 66 -3.64 -0.36 -4.11
N GLY A 67 -3.61 -0.19 -2.80
CA GLY A 67 -2.43 -0.48 -1.96
C GLY A 67 -2.02 -1.94 -2.06
N VAL A 68 -2.96 -2.86 -1.92
CA VAL A 68 -2.70 -4.31 -2.07
C VAL A 68 -2.18 -4.63 -3.47
N ALA A 69 -2.82 -4.11 -4.52
CA ALA A 69 -2.35 -4.32 -5.89
C ALA A 69 -0.93 -3.77 -6.11
N TYR A 70 -0.59 -2.62 -5.51
CA TYR A 70 0.76 -2.08 -5.57
C TYR A 70 1.79 -2.93 -4.79
N ILE A 71 1.44 -3.50 -3.64
CA ILE A 71 2.31 -4.43 -2.90
C ILE A 71 2.63 -5.65 -3.78
N GLU A 72 1.60 -6.26 -4.36
CA GLU A 72 1.74 -7.44 -5.21
C GLU A 72 2.55 -7.16 -6.49
N SER A 73 2.44 -5.94 -7.04
CA SER A 73 3.27 -5.46 -8.15
C SER A 73 4.66 -4.95 -7.73
N ARG A 74 5.07 -5.11 -6.46
CA ARG A 74 6.33 -4.60 -5.88
C ARG A 74 6.54 -3.08 -6.03
N GLN A 75 5.46 -2.31 -6.10
CA GLN A 75 5.48 -0.84 -6.15
C GLN A 75 5.28 -0.27 -4.74
N PHE A 76 6.17 -0.61 -3.81
CA PHE A 76 5.95 -0.41 -2.37
C PHE A 76 5.79 1.07 -1.97
N SER A 77 6.60 1.98 -2.51
CA SER A 77 6.45 3.41 -2.24
C SER A 77 5.06 3.94 -2.64
N LYS A 78 4.48 3.44 -3.74
CA LYS A 78 3.12 3.82 -4.14
C LYS A 78 2.07 3.22 -3.21
N ALA A 79 2.27 1.97 -2.79
CA ALA A 79 1.39 1.30 -1.83
C ALA A 79 1.29 2.10 -0.52
N VAL A 80 2.43 2.53 0.05
CA VAL A 80 2.48 3.37 1.27
C VAL A 80 1.58 4.59 1.12
N ASN A 81 1.77 5.36 0.04
CA ASN A 81 1.02 6.59 -0.22
C ASN A 81 -0.51 6.39 -0.30
N VAL A 82 -0.98 5.32 -0.95
CA VAL A 82 -2.42 5.07 -1.09
C VAL A 82 -3.02 4.47 0.19
N LEU A 83 -2.27 3.66 0.93
CA LEU A 83 -2.73 3.06 2.18
C LEU A 83 -2.87 4.10 3.30
N GLU A 84 -2.00 5.11 3.34
CA GLU A 84 -2.17 6.28 4.21
C GLU A 84 -3.47 7.03 3.92
N LYS A 85 -3.85 7.17 2.64
CA LYS A 85 -5.15 7.76 2.26
C LYS A 85 -6.32 6.89 2.71
N SER A 86 -6.21 5.56 2.59
CA SER A 86 -7.22 4.64 3.13
C SER A 86 -7.43 4.84 4.63
N ILE A 87 -6.35 4.88 5.42
CA ILE A 87 -6.40 5.13 6.88
C ILE A 87 -6.99 6.51 7.19
N LYS A 88 -6.65 7.54 6.41
CA LYS A 88 -7.19 8.89 6.60
C LYS A 88 -8.70 8.95 6.38
N LEU A 89 -9.21 8.19 5.41
CA LEU A 89 -10.64 8.11 5.11
C LEU A 89 -11.38 7.21 6.10
N ASN A 90 -10.78 6.09 6.51
CA ASN A 90 -11.34 5.19 7.51
C ASN A 90 -10.28 4.63 8.46
N SER A 91 -10.04 5.36 9.54
CA SER A 91 -9.09 4.96 10.59
C SER A 91 -9.53 3.74 11.41
N LYS A 92 -10.75 3.24 11.19
CA LYS A 92 -11.32 2.06 11.86
C LYS A 92 -11.21 0.79 11.03
N TYR A 93 -10.56 0.81 9.87
CA TYR A 93 -10.36 -0.37 9.03
C TYR A 93 -8.97 -0.98 9.28
N PRO A 94 -8.84 -2.05 10.10
CA PRO A 94 -7.54 -2.55 10.54
C PRO A 94 -6.66 -3.03 9.39
N GLU A 95 -7.25 -3.63 8.36
CA GLU A 95 -6.55 -4.24 7.23
C GLU A 95 -5.68 -3.22 6.45
N SER A 96 -6.04 -1.93 6.48
CA SER A 96 -5.17 -0.87 5.92
C SER A 96 -3.90 -0.63 6.73
N TYR A 97 -3.94 -0.75 8.06
CA TYR A 97 -2.72 -0.68 8.88
C TYR A 97 -1.84 -1.90 8.64
N TYR A 98 -2.43 -3.10 8.60
CA TYR A 98 -1.66 -4.31 8.26
C TYR A 98 -0.95 -4.17 6.92
N SER A 99 -1.68 -3.79 5.87
CA SER A 99 -1.11 -3.66 4.52
C SER A 99 -0.08 -2.53 4.45
N LEU A 100 -0.27 -1.44 5.21
CA LEU A 100 0.73 -0.37 5.30
C LEU A 100 2.02 -0.88 5.94
N GLY A 101 1.92 -1.70 6.99
CA GLY A 101 3.06 -2.36 7.60
C GLY A 101 3.81 -3.25 6.61
N VAL A 102 3.08 -4.07 5.84
CA VAL A 102 3.65 -4.91 4.78
C VAL A 102 4.36 -4.07 3.71
N ALA A 103 3.74 -2.97 3.28
CA ALA A 103 4.34 -2.09 2.27
C ALA A 103 5.62 -1.42 2.77
N GLN A 104 5.65 -0.97 4.03
CA GLN A 104 6.82 -0.32 4.63
C GLN A 104 7.97 -1.31 4.85
N GLU A 105 7.66 -2.50 5.37
CA GLU A 105 8.64 -3.58 5.52
C GLU A 105 9.24 -3.97 4.17
N SER A 106 8.39 -4.21 3.16
CA SER A 106 8.85 -4.57 1.81
C SER A 106 9.70 -3.47 1.17
N LEU A 107 9.38 -2.20 1.45
CA LEU A 107 10.18 -1.06 0.99
C LEU A 107 11.56 -1.03 1.67
N ALA A 108 11.64 -1.32 2.97
CA ALA A 108 12.91 -1.45 3.67
C ALA A 108 13.74 -2.63 3.12
N ASP A 109 13.11 -3.79 2.90
CA ASP A 109 13.76 -4.97 2.35
C ASP A 109 14.28 -4.74 0.91
N GLU A 110 13.54 -4.00 0.08
CA GLU A 110 13.97 -3.66 -1.29
C GLU A 110 15.26 -2.83 -1.32
N LEU A 111 15.48 -1.97 -0.33
CA LEU A 111 16.72 -1.18 -0.19
C LEU A 111 17.92 -2.08 0.15
N SER A 112 17.70 -3.17 0.89
CA SER A 112 18.74 -4.17 1.17
C SER A 112 19.16 -4.93 -0.09
N ASP A 113 18.20 -5.23 -0.99
CA ASP A 113 18.41 -6.00 -2.21
C ASP A 113 18.93 -5.14 -3.39
N SER A 114 18.67 -3.84 -3.41
CA SER A 114 19.04 -2.94 -4.52
C SER A 114 20.56 -2.85 -4.74
N ASN A 115 21.37 -3.14 -3.72
CA ASN A 115 22.82 -3.27 -3.85
C ASN A 115 23.31 -4.63 -4.40
N SER A 116 22.41 -5.59 -4.64
CA SER A 116 22.75 -6.90 -5.24
C SER A 116 22.71 -6.92 -6.78
N GLN A 117 22.08 -5.92 -7.42
CA GLN A 117 21.98 -5.85 -8.88
C GLN A 117 23.10 -5.04 -9.54
N ASP A 118 23.73 -4.10 -8.82
CA ASP A 118 24.90 -3.35 -9.32
C ASP A 118 26.17 -4.22 -9.42
N ASP A 119 26.22 -5.36 -8.72
CA ASP A 119 27.34 -6.31 -8.77
C ASP A 119 27.31 -7.27 -9.98
N LYS A 120 26.21 -7.31 -10.75
CA LYS A 120 26.16 -8.12 -12.00
C LYS A 120 26.72 -7.40 -13.22
N ALA A 121 27.06 -6.11 -13.10
CA ALA A 121 27.58 -5.29 -14.18
C ALA A 121 29.06 -4.92 -14.00
N LYS A 122 29.93 -5.87 -13.60
CA LYS A 122 31.41 -5.80 -13.82
C LYS A 122 32.10 -7.09 -13.36
N ASN A 123 32.02 -8.16 -14.16
CA ASN A 123 33.03 -9.20 -14.10
C ASN A 123 33.34 -9.74 -15.50
N THR A 124 34.15 -8.99 -16.24
CA THR A 124 34.82 -9.49 -17.45
C THR A 124 36.33 -9.64 -17.29
N ASP A 125 36.93 -9.26 -16.17
CA ASP A 125 38.36 -9.44 -15.94
C ASP A 125 38.59 -10.09 -14.57
N GLY A 126 38.85 -11.39 -14.61
CA GLY A 126 39.02 -12.26 -13.44
C GLY A 126 40.11 -11.79 -12.49
N ILE A 127 39.71 -11.05 -11.46
CA ILE A 127 40.42 -10.91 -10.19
C ILE A 127 39.36 -11.01 -9.08
N VAL A 128 39.57 -11.96 -8.18
CA VAL A 128 38.72 -12.23 -7.02
C VAL A 128 38.47 -10.95 -6.22
N LYS A 129 37.20 -10.55 -6.06
CA LYS A 129 36.76 -9.76 -4.90
C LYS A 129 35.99 -10.67 -3.96
N THR A 130 36.71 -11.29 -3.05
CA THR A 130 36.17 -11.63 -1.73
C THR A 130 35.85 -10.32 -1.03
N ASN A 131 34.57 -10.05 -0.78
CA ASN A 131 34.02 -9.35 0.40
C ASN A 131 32.53 -9.06 0.15
N TYR A 132 31.66 -9.72 0.94
CA TYR A 132 30.30 -9.24 1.18
C TYR A 132 30.38 -7.89 1.90
N SER A 133 30.46 -6.80 1.15
CA SER A 133 30.36 -5.44 1.68
C SER A 133 30.08 -4.44 0.56
N THR A 134 28.92 -4.52 -0.08
CA THR A 134 28.23 -3.27 -0.43
C THR A 134 27.61 -2.79 0.87
N SER A 135 28.36 -1.98 1.64
CA SER A 135 27.80 -1.21 2.74
C SER A 135 26.64 -0.42 2.15
N LEU A 136 25.43 -0.60 2.69
CA LEU A 136 24.33 0.33 2.46
C LEU A 136 24.86 1.76 2.63
N SER A 137 24.41 2.70 1.80
CA SER A 137 24.69 4.10 2.08
C SER A 137 24.05 4.47 3.42
N GLU A 138 24.62 5.43 4.14
CA GLU A 138 24.04 5.86 5.42
C GLU A 138 22.58 6.35 5.22
N ASP A 139 22.29 7.01 4.09
CA ASP A 139 20.94 7.45 3.71
C ASP A 139 19.97 6.26 3.48
N ASP A 140 20.43 5.20 2.81
CA ASP A 140 19.60 3.98 2.61
C ASP A 140 19.36 3.27 3.94
N LYS A 141 20.39 3.21 4.79
CA LYS A 141 20.33 2.60 6.11
C LYS A 141 19.34 3.35 7.02
N GLU A 142 19.37 4.68 7.00
CA GLU A 142 18.41 5.54 7.70
C GLU A 142 16.99 5.29 7.19
N THR A 143 16.80 5.30 5.86
CA THR A 143 15.49 5.04 5.24
C THR A 143 14.95 3.65 5.59
N MET A 144 15.80 2.64 5.64
CA MET A 144 15.42 1.28 6.06
C MET A 144 14.95 1.25 7.52
N VAL A 145 15.72 1.85 8.43
CA VAL A 145 15.38 1.93 9.86
C VAL A 145 14.05 2.64 10.05
N GLU A 146 13.83 3.77 9.38
CA GLU A 146 12.56 4.52 9.43
C GLU A 146 11.37 3.66 9.00
N ASN A 147 11.51 2.93 7.89
CA ASN A 147 10.43 2.10 7.36
C ASN A 147 10.14 0.88 8.24
N TYR A 148 11.15 0.21 8.81
CA TYR A 148 10.94 -0.89 9.75
C TYR A 148 10.23 -0.42 11.04
N HIS A 149 10.64 0.71 11.61
CA HIS A 149 9.94 1.28 12.78
C HIS A 149 8.48 1.61 12.45
N ALA A 150 8.23 2.19 11.27
CA ALA A 150 6.87 2.49 10.81
C ALA A 150 6.04 1.21 10.59
N ALA A 151 6.65 0.14 10.06
CA ALA A 151 5.99 -1.14 9.87
C ALA A 151 5.56 -1.77 11.20
N ILE A 152 6.47 -1.80 12.18
CA ILE A 152 6.20 -2.28 13.55
C ILE A 152 5.05 -1.49 14.19
N LEU A 153 5.04 -0.17 14.04
CA LEU A 153 3.96 0.68 14.55
C LEU A 153 2.61 0.29 13.95
N ASN A 154 2.54 0.08 12.64
CA ASN A 154 1.33 -0.27 11.93
C ASN A 154 0.85 -1.71 12.24
N TYR A 155 1.76 -2.66 12.40
CA TYR A 155 1.42 -4.01 12.85
C TYR A 155 0.89 -4.04 14.29
N ASN A 156 1.50 -3.28 15.21
CA ASN A 156 0.98 -3.14 16.57
C ASN A 156 -0.41 -2.49 16.57
N LYS A 157 -0.62 -1.46 15.72
CA LYS A 157 -1.94 -0.84 15.56
C LYS A 157 -2.99 -1.84 15.07
N TYR A 158 -2.63 -2.69 14.11
CA TYR A 158 -3.48 -3.78 13.65
C TYR A 158 -3.85 -4.74 14.80
N ILE A 159 -2.85 -5.20 15.56
CA ILE A 159 -3.03 -6.12 16.69
C ILE A 159 -3.97 -5.52 17.75
N ASP A 160 -3.79 -4.24 18.08
CA ASP A 160 -4.64 -3.55 19.06
C ASP A 160 -6.10 -3.50 18.61
N MET A 161 -6.35 -3.28 17.33
CA MET A 161 -7.69 -3.23 16.75
C MET A 161 -8.33 -4.62 16.60
N LYS A 162 -7.51 -5.66 16.45
CA LYS A 162 -7.90 -7.05 16.20
C LYS A 162 -7.37 -7.98 17.30
N ASN A 163 -7.47 -7.59 18.56
CA ASN A 163 -6.82 -8.25 19.70
C ASN A 163 -7.18 -9.75 19.89
N SER A 164 -8.30 -10.22 19.32
CA SER A 164 -8.74 -11.62 19.33
C SER A 164 -8.47 -12.39 18.01
N ASP A 165 -7.73 -11.79 17.07
CA ASP A 165 -7.39 -12.42 15.78
C ASP A 165 -6.32 -13.51 15.98
N SER A 166 -6.52 -14.65 15.30
CA SER A 166 -5.57 -15.76 15.30
C SER A 166 -4.17 -15.36 14.82
N ARG A 167 -4.06 -14.30 14.02
CA ARG A 167 -2.77 -13.80 13.50
C ARG A 167 -1.94 -13.05 14.53
N LYS A 168 -2.46 -12.73 15.71
CA LYS A 168 -1.74 -11.93 16.71
C LYS A 168 -0.39 -12.54 17.09
N GLU A 169 -0.35 -13.84 17.38
CA GLU A 169 0.87 -14.52 17.81
C GLU A 169 1.92 -14.54 16.70
N GLU A 170 1.50 -14.88 15.48
CA GLU A 170 2.33 -14.87 14.28
C GLU A 170 2.92 -13.47 14.04
N LEU A 171 2.07 -12.44 14.05
CA LEU A 171 2.51 -11.06 13.80
C LEU A 171 3.40 -10.53 14.93
N THR A 172 3.16 -10.93 16.18
CA THR A 172 4.05 -10.59 17.30
C THR A 172 5.41 -11.27 17.15
N SER A 173 5.46 -12.50 16.66
CA SER A 173 6.72 -13.18 16.35
C SER A 173 7.45 -12.49 15.21
N HIS A 174 6.73 -12.12 14.15
CA HIS A 174 7.27 -11.41 13.00
C HIS A 174 7.88 -10.05 13.39
N ILE A 175 7.19 -9.26 14.23
CA ILE A 175 7.73 -8.01 14.77
C ILE A 175 9.08 -8.22 15.47
N LYS A 176 9.25 -9.29 16.25
CA LYS A 176 10.54 -9.60 16.91
C LYS A 176 11.65 -9.92 15.93
N ASP A 177 11.33 -10.44 14.75
CA ASP A 177 12.33 -10.70 13.73
C ASP A 177 12.78 -9.40 13.06
N ILE A 178 11.85 -8.46 12.82
CA ILE A 178 12.17 -7.10 12.37
C ILE A 178 13.04 -6.36 13.42
N GLU A 179 12.70 -6.45 14.71
CA GLU A 179 13.49 -5.84 15.79
C GLU A 179 14.94 -6.33 15.82
N LYS A 180 15.19 -7.63 15.57
CA LYS A 180 16.56 -8.17 15.47
C LYS A 180 17.33 -7.64 14.25
N VAL A 181 16.62 -7.30 13.17
CA VAL A 181 17.23 -6.66 12.00
C VAL A 181 17.61 -5.23 12.35
N LEU A 182 16.71 -4.49 12.98
CA LEU A 182 16.95 -3.12 13.48
C LEU A 182 18.15 -3.06 14.42
N GLU A 183 18.28 -3.99 15.37
CA GLU A 183 19.45 -4.05 16.25
C GLU A 183 20.75 -4.06 15.45
N LYS A 184 20.84 -4.85 14.37
CA LYS A 184 22.06 -4.92 13.54
C LYS A 184 22.30 -3.66 12.70
N LEU A 185 21.25 -2.93 12.35
CA LEU A 185 21.35 -1.69 11.61
C LEU A 185 21.74 -0.54 12.54
N GLU A 186 21.33 -0.54 13.80
CA GLU A 186 21.60 0.60 14.69
C GLU A 186 23.00 0.55 15.36
N TYR A 187 23.76 -0.55 15.19
CA TYR A 187 25.19 -0.67 15.56
C TYR A 187 26.15 -0.42 14.40
#